data_AF-A0A7D5IUD5-F1
#
_entry.id   AF-A0A7D5IUD5-F1
#
_cell.length_a   1.000
_cell.length_b   1.000
_cell.length_c   1.000
_cell.angle_alpha   90.00
_cell.angle_beta   90.00
_cell.angle_gamma   90.00
#
_symmetry.space_group_name_H-M   'P 1'
#
loop_
_entity.id
_entity.type
_entity.pdbx_description
1 polymer ?
#
loop_
_entity_poly.entity_id
_entity_poly.type
_entity_poly.pdbx_seq_one_letter_code
_entity_poly.pdbx_strand_id
1 'polypeptide(L)'
;MKFKKLALAAMLGGLFVTANAAELPNITILATGGTIAGSQQNANSSTYQAGQLNIETLIEAVPEMKTLANIKGEQIVKIGPLKPC
;
A
#
# COMPACT_ATOMS: atom_id res chain seq x y z
N MET A 1 5.51 27.33 -51.33
CA MET A 1 5.00 25.96 -51.04
C MET A 1 5.92 25.09 -50.16
N LYS A 2 7.10 25.53 -49.71
CA LYS A 2 8.01 24.76 -48.83
C LYS A 2 7.69 24.88 -47.33
N PHE A 3 7.17 26.01 -46.87
CA PHE A 3 6.86 26.24 -45.45
C PHE A 3 5.66 25.44 -44.91
N LYS A 4 4.64 25.16 -45.74
CA LYS A 4 3.53 24.27 -45.36
C LYS A 4 3.98 22.82 -45.12
N LYS A 5 5.02 22.35 -45.84
CA LYS A 5 5.57 21.00 -45.65
C LYS A 5 6.38 20.89 -44.36
N LEU A 6 7.01 21.99 -43.92
CA LEU A 6 7.76 22.05 -42.67
C LEU A 6 6.83 22.12 -41.44
N ALA A 7 5.72 22.85 -41.54
CA ALA A 7 4.69 22.86 -40.50
C ALA A 7 3.98 21.50 -40.33
N LEU A 8 3.77 20.77 -41.43
CA LEU A 8 3.14 19.45 -41.40
C LEU A 8 4.07 18.35 -40.83
N ALA A 9 5.39 18.49 -41.02
CA ALA A 9 6.37 17.56 -40.46
C ALA A 9 6.50 17.70 -38.93
N ALA A 10 6.35 18.91 -38.38
CA ALA A 10 6.36 19.14 -36.94
C ALA A 10 5.10 18.58 -36.24
N MET A 11 3.98 18.46 -36.96
CA MET A 11 2.72 17.95 -36.42
C MET A 11 2.67 16.40 -36.37
N LEU A 12 3.48 15.71 -37.19
CA LEU A 12 3.62 14.24 -37.15
C LEU A 12 4.67 13.73 -36.15
N GLY A 13 5.61 14.57 -35.71
CA GLY A 13 6.69 14.18 -34.80
C GLY A 13 6.29 14.10 -33.31
N GLY A 14 5.09 14.57 -32.95
CA GLY A 14 4.66 14.70 -31.55
C GLY A 14 3.90 13.51 -30.94
N LEU A 15 3.65 12.44 -31.69
CA LEU A 15 2.72 11.38 -31.25
C LEU A 15 3.31 10.23 -30.42
N PHE A 16 4.62 10.20 -30.17
CA PHE A 16 5.25 9.10 -29.44
C PHE A 16 5.95 9.56 -28.17
N VAL A 17 5.18 10.17 -27.25
CA VAL A 17 5.57 10.23 -25.84
C VAL A 17 4.93 9.02 -25.16
N THR A 18 5.65 7.90 -25.12
CA THR A 18 5.26 6.78 -24.26
C THR A 18 5.61 7.17 -22.82
N ALA A 19 4.63 7.67 -22.09
CA ALA A 19 4.73 7.82 -20.65
C ALA A 19 4.91 6.42 -20.04
N ASN A 20 6.12 6.09 -19.60
CA ASN A 20 6.38 4.88 -18.83
C ASN A 20 5.78 5.11 -17.44
N ALA A 21 4.52 4.73 -17.24
CA ALA A 21 3.96 4.62 -15.91
C ALA A 21 4.71 3.48 -15.20
N ALA A 22 5.56 3.83 -14.23
CA ALA A 22 6.16 2.83 -13.37
C ALA A 22 5.03 2.16 -12.58
N GLU A 23 4.74 0.90 -12.90
CA GLU A 23 3.70 0.13 -12.20
C GLU A 23 4.09 -0.07 -10.74
N LEU A 24 3.13 0.14 -9.83
CA LEU A 24 3.35 -0.08 -8.40
C LEU A 24 3.59 -1.57 -8.13
N PRO A 25 4.56 -1.93 -7.26
CA PRO A 25 4.80 -3.32 -6.89
C PRO A 25 3.60 -3.91 -6.14
N ASN A 26 3.35 -5.21 -6.33
CA ASN A 26 2.32 -5.95 -5.60
C ASN A 26 2.91 -6.59 -4.34
N ILE A 27 2.39 -6.23 -3.16
CA ILE A 27 2.87 -6.72 -1.87
C ILE A 27 1.72 -7.38 -1.12
N THR A 28 1.96 -8.60 -0.62
CA THR A 28 1.00 -9.32 0.22
C THR A 28 1.50 -9.37 1.67
N ILE A 29 0.68 -8.89 2.59
CA ILE A 29 0.97 -8.87 4.02
C ILE A 29 0.25 -10.07 4.66
N LEU A 30 1.03 -11.01 5.19
CA LEU A 30 0.52 -12.16 5.94
C LEU A 30 0.48 -11.79 7.43
N ALA A 31 -0.71 -11.51 7.95
CA ALA A 31 -0.88 -11.09 9.33
C ALA A 31 -0.96 -12.27 10.29
N THR A 32 -0.12 -12.23 11.33
CA THR A 32 -0.01 -13.27 12.37
C THR A 32 -0.48 -12.80 13.75
N GLY A 33 -0.81 -11.52 13.92
CA GLY A 33 -1.23 -10.93 15.19
C GLY A 33 -0.12 -10.11 15.86
N GLY A 34 0.14 -10.37 17.15
CA GLY A 34 1.09 -9.61 17.95
C GLY A 34 0.59 -8.23 18.38
N THR A 35 1.49 -7.43 18.98
CA THR A 35 1.16 -6.10 19.54
C THR A 35 0.72 -5.10 18.48
N ILE A 36 1.21 -5.23 17.24
CA ILE A 36 0.82 -4.37 16.11
C ILE A 36 -0.67 -4.49 15.78
N ALA A 37 -1.26 -5.68 15.96
CA ALA A 37 -2.68 -5.93 15.84
C ALA A 37 -3.39 -5.83 17.20
N GLY A 38 -2.76 -5.21 18.20
CA GLY A 38 -3.31 -5.09 19.54
C GLY A 38 -4.28 -3.92 19.67
N SER A 39 -5.25 -4.06 20.57
CA SER A 39 -6.11 -2.95 20.99
C SER A 39 -5.88 -2.63 22.46
N GLN A 40 -6.00 -1.34 22.79
CA GLN A 40 -5.98 -0.82 24.15
C GLN A 40 -7.33 -0.17 24.45
N GLN A 41 -7.84 -0.39 25.65
CA GLN A 41 -9.12 0.18 26.07
C GLN A 41 -9.02 1.69 26.35
N ASN A 42 -7.85 2.16 26.82
CA ASN A 42 -7.56 3.57 27.06
C ASN A 42 -6.09 3.85 26.70
N ALA A 43 -5.80 5.02 26.12
CA ALA A 43 -4.44 5.43 25.74
C ALA A 43 -3.46 5.45 26.93
N ASN A 44 -3.97 5.63 28.15
CA ASN A 44 -3.18 5.71 29.39
C ASN A 44 -3.08 4.36 30.12
N SER A 45 -3.64 3.28 29.57
CA SER A 45 -3.58 1.95 30.19
C SER A 45 -2.39 1.15 29.67
N SER A 46 -1.61 0.58 30.59
CA SER A 46 -0.54 -0.39 30.24
C SER A 46 -1.08 -1.76 29.84
N THR A 47 -2.39 -1.99 29.97
CA THR A 47 -3.03 -3.24 29.51
C THR A 47 -3.40 -3.14 28.03
N TYR A 48 -2.90 -4.09 27.23
CA TYR A 48 -3.24 -4.24 25.83
C TYR A 48 -3.59 -5.69 25.54
N GLN A 49 -4.51 -5.92 24.60
CA GLN A 49 -4.83 -7.25 24.11
C GLN A 49 -4.26 -7.38 22.70
N ALA A 50 -3.27 -8.24 22.50
CA ALA A 50 -2.62 -8.42 21.20
C ALA A 50 -3.47 -9.30 20.27
N GLY A 51 -3.36 -9.07 18.95
CA GLY A 51 -4.07 -9.87 17.94
C GLY A 51 -5.60 -9.63 17.85
N GLN A 52 -6.09 -8.51 18.37
CA GLN A 52 -7.51 -8.12 18.33
C GLN A 52 -7.93 -7.55 16.97
N LEU A 53 -7.07 -6.73 16.37
CA LEU A 53 -7.33 -6.04 15.11
C LEU A 53 -7.07 -6.96 13.91
N ASN A 54 -7.84 -6.77 12.84
CA ASN A 54 -7.60 -7.43 11.56
C ASN A 54 -6.58 -6.65 10.72
N ILE A 55 -5.95 -7.32 9.75
CA ILE A 55 -5.01 -6.69 8.83
C ILE A 55 -5.61 -5.53 8.03
N GLU A 56 -6.90 -5.61 7.68
CA GLU A 56 -7.60 -4.54 6.95
C GLU A 56 -7.60 -3.24 7.74
N THR A 57 -7.86 -3.31 9.05
CA THR A 57 -7.83 -2.14 9.94
C THR A 57 -6.43 -1.51 10.01
N LEU A 58 -5.38 -2.32 9.95
CA LEU A 58 -4.00 -1.82 9.95
C LEU A 58 -3.64 -1.16 8.60
N ILE A 59 -4.13 -1.70 7.49
CA ILE A 59 -3.95 -1.10 6.16
C ILE A 59 -4.70 0.23 6.06
N GLU A 60 -5.89 0.32 6.63
CA GLU A 60 -6.68 1.57 6.67
C GLU A 60 -6.04 2.64 7.57
N ALA A 61 -5.36 2.23 8.64
CA ALA A 61 -4.64 3.14 9.51
C ALA A 61 -3.41 3.80 8.83
N VAL A 62 -2.87 3.22 7.76
CA VAL A 62 -1.70 3.72 7.03
C VAL A 62 -2.00 3.85 5.54
N PRO A 63 -2.79 4.86 5.12
CA PRO A 63 -3.19 5.02 3.72
C PRO A 63 -2.01 5.33 2.78
N GLU A 64 -0.92 5.89 3.32
CA GLU A 64 0.29 6.24 2.56
C GLU A 64 0.92 5.04 1.85
N MET A 65 0.75 3.82 2.36
CA MET A 65 1.30 2.60 1.74
C MET A 65 0.76 2.36 0.33
N LYS A 66 -0.48 2.80 0.04
CA LYS A 66 -1.13 2.63 -1.27
C LYS A 66 -0.46 3.47 -2.37
N THR A 67 0.32 4.48 -1.99
CA THR A 67 1.08 5.31 -2.95
C THR A 67 2.39 4.64 -3.38
N LEU A 68 2.86 3.66 -2.60
CA LEU A 68 4.14 2.98 -2.81
C LEU A 68 3.95 1.58 -3.40
N ALA A 69 2.83 0.91 -3.13
CA ALA A 69 2.57 -0.45 -3.57
C ALA A 69 1.06 -0.77 -3.62
N ASN A 70 0.71 -1.75 -4.45
CA ASN A 70 -0.58 -2.43 -4.37
C ASN A 70 -0.54 -3.42 -3.20
N ILE A 71 -1.16 -3.06 -2.08
CA ILE A 71 -1.16 -3.85 -0.84
C ILE A 71 -2.36 -4.80 -0.81
N LYS A 72 -2.11 -6.08 -0.56
CA LYS A 72 -3.12 -7.09 -0.20
C LYS A 72 -2.86 -7.63 1.21
N GLY A 73 -3.87 -7.67 2.06
CA GLY A 73 -3.77 -8.29 3.39
C GLY A 73 -4.36 -9.70 3.40
N GLU A 74 -3.70 -10.64 4.04
CA GLU A 74 -4.25 -11.96 4.36
C GLU A 74 -4.01 -12.28 5.84
N GLN A 75 -5.09 -12.51 6.59
CA GLN A 75 -4.99 -12.91 7.99
C GLN A 75 -4.79 -14.43 8.09
N ILE A 76 -3.62 -14.85 8.56
CA ILE A 76 -3.27 -16.28 8.65
C ILE A 76 -3.57 -16.82 10.05
N VAL A 77 -3.15 -16.10 11.09
CA VAL A 77 -3.38 -16.46 12.50
C VAL A 77 -3.52 -15.20 13.34
N LYS A 78 -4.15 -15.30 14.51
CA LYS A 78 -4.27 -14.21 15.49
C LYS A 78 -3.59 -14.62 16.79
N ILE A 79 -2.27 -14.66 16.77
CA ILE A 79 -1.49 -15.05 17.95
C ILE A 79 -1.30 -13.81 18.83
N GLY A 80 -1.55 -13.96 20.14
CA GLY A 80 -1.28 -12.95 21.16
C GLY A 80 0.22 -12.74 21.41
N PRO A 81 0.62 -11.89 22.38
CA PRO A 81 2.02 -11.83 22.78
C PRO A 81 2.42 -13.20 23.35
N LEU A 82 3.70 -13.58 23.21
CA LEU A 82 4.23 -14.88 23.65
C LEU A 82 3.64 -15.27 25.01
N LYS A 83 2.81 -16.32 25.01
CA LYS A 83 2.30 -16.90 26.25
C LYS A 83 3.53 -17.43 27.00
N PRO A 84 3.81 -16.97 28.24
CA PRO A 84 4.92 -17.53 28.99
C PRO A 84 4.66 -19.03 29.14
N CYS A 85 5.68 -19.82 28.82
CA CYS A 85 5.68 -21.27 29.04
C CYS A 85 5.42 -21.61 30.51
#